data_AF-A0A1W9VRQ0-F1
#
_entry.id   AF-A0A1W9VRQ0-F1
#
_cell.length_a   1.000
_cell.length_b   1.000
_cell.length_c   1.000
_cell.angle_alpha   90.00
_cell.angle_beta   90.00
_cell.angle_gamma   90.00
#
_symmetry.space_group_name_H-M   'P 1'
#
loop_
_entity.id
_entity.type
_entity.pdbx_description
1 polymer ?
#
loop_
_entity_poly.entity_id
_entity_poly.type
_entity_poly.pdbx_seq_one_letter_code
_entity_poly.pdbx_strand_id
1 'polypeptide(L)'
;MRDNASKRNRIFSLMMCIAFSLLFIFTAQSLPLRGITKTIALATSGSGPSIYFTEDSWDFGEITPDELPTHIFKFKNIGDEVLIIKGAKVSCESCIDPIISTKKLNPGEEGELKITVNSLDMIGRFTKRI
;
A
#
# COMPACT_ATOMS: atom_id res chain seq x y z
N MET A 1 -23.71 55.88 -36.95
CA MET A 1 -23.82 54.50 -37.47
C MET A 1 -22.60 53.61 -37.21
N ARG A 2 -21.52 54.10 -36.56
CA ARG A 2 -20.24 53.36 -36.36
C ARG A 2 -20.12 52.68 -34.97
N ASP A 3 -20.83 53.18 -33.96
CA ASP A 3 -20.76 52.65 -32.58
C ASP A 3 -21.42 51.27 -32.39
N ASN A 4 -22.46 50.97 -33.17
CA ASN A 4 -23.21 49.72 -33.02
C ASN A 4 -22.41 48.50 -33.52
N ALA A 5 -21.52 48.70 -34.51
CA ALA A 5 -20.65 47.66 -35.03
C ALA A 5 -19.51 47.31 -34.05
N SER A 6 -18.93 48.31 -33.38
CA SER A 6 -17.88 48.10 -32.38
C SER A 6 -18.41 47.37 -31.13
N LYS A 7 -19.59 47.76 -30.65
CA LYS A 7 -20.25 47.11 -29.50
C LYS A 7 -20.60 45.65 -29.79
N ARG A 8 -21.09 45.38 -31.00
CA ARG A 8 -21.42 44.03 -31.47
C ARG A 8 -20.18 43.13 -31.57
N ASN A 9 -19.05 43.64 -32.08
CA ASN A 9 -17.79 42.87 -32.13
C ASN A 9 -17.21 42.60 -30.73
N ARG A 10 -17.36 43.53 -29.78
CA ARG A 10 -16.96 43.32 -28.38
C ARG A 10 -17.82 42.27 -27.68
N ILE A 11 -19.13 42.29 -27.93
CA ILE A 11 -20.07 41.28 -27.40
C ILE A 11 -19.75 39.91 -28.00
N PHE A 12 -19.52 39.82 -29.32
CA PHE A 12 -19.09 38.57 -29.96
C PHE A 12 -17.74 38.07 -29.44
N SER A 13 -16.79 38.96 -29.20
CA SER A 13 -15.50 38.61 -28.59
C SER A 13 -15.68 38.09 -27.17
N LEU A 14 -16.54 38.69 -26.36
CA LEU A 14 -16.82 38.25 -25.00
C LEU A 14 -17.51 36.86 -24.98
N MET A 15 -18.49 36.65 -25.87
CA MET A 15 -19.20 35.37 -25.98
C MET A 15 -18.27 34.25 -26.49
N MET A 16 -17.34 34.55 -27.40
CA MET A 16 -16.33 33.61 -27.87
C MET A 16 -15.37 33.22 -26.74
N CYS A 17 -14.93 34.18 -25.91
CA CYS A 17 -14.09 33.88 -24.75
C CYS A 17 -14.81 33.03 -23.70
N ILE A 18 -16.08 33.33 -23.40
CA ILE A 18 -16.89 32.54 -22.45
C ILE A 18 -17.10 31.12 -22.97
N ALA A 19 -17.39 30.95 -24.27
CA ALA A 19 -17.51 29.62 -24.88
C ALA A 19 -16.21 28.82 -24.82
N PHE A 20 -15.06 29.44 -25.06
CA PHE A 20 -13.74 28.81 -24.94
C PHE A 20 -13.39 28.43 -23.51
N SER A 21 -13.71 29.28 -22.53
CA SER A 21 -13.48 29.00 -21.11
C SER A 21 -14.37 27.86 -20.60
N LEU A 22 -15.63 27.77 -21.06
CA LEU A 22 -16.53 26.68 -20.70
C LEU A 22 -16.16 25.34 -21.36
N LEU A 23 -15.60 25.36 -22.58
CA LEU A 23 -15.11 24.15 -23.25
C LEU A 23 -13.91 23.52 -22.51
N PHE A 24 -13.02 24.36 -21.97
CA PHE A 24 -11.82 23.91 -21.23
C PHE A 24 -12.16 23.26 -19.87
N ILE A 25 -13.25 23.70 -19.24
CA ILE A 25 -13.74 23.11 -17.98
C ILE A 25 -14.40 21.73 -18.25
N PHE A 26 -15.05 21.55 -19.40
CA PHE A 26 -15.72 20.29 -19.76
C PHE A 26 -14.73 19.15 -20.09
N THR A 27 -13.55 19.46 -20.63
CA THR A 27 -12.51 18.46 -20.92
C THR A 27 -11.74 17.97 -19.68
N ALA A 28 -11.84 18.66 -18.55
CA ALA A 28 -11.10 18.32 -17.33
C ALA A 28 -11.76 17.17 -16.52
N GLN A 29 -13.02 16.82 -16.79
CA GLN A 29 -13.78 15.85 -15.97
C GLN A 29 -13.95 14.47 -16.60
N SER A 30 -13.31 14.18 -17.73
CA SER A 30 -13.32 12.85 -18.35
C SER A 30 -12.01 12.09 -18.19
N LEU A 31 -11.31 12.24 -17.06
CA LEU A 31 -10.37 11.22 -16.63
C LEU A 31 -11.20 10.08 -16.02
N PRO A 32 -11.25 8.87 -16.62
CA PRO A 32 -11.78 7.74 -15.89
C PRO A 32 -10.90 7.60 -14.64
N LEU A 33 -11.52 7.71 -13.46
CA LEU A 33 -10.92 7.21 -12.24
C LEU A 33 -10.74 5.71 -12.50
N ARG A 34 -9.58 5.31 -13.04
CA ARG A 34 -9.05 3.96 -12.87
C ARG A 34 -8.77 3.86 -11.38
N GLY A 35 -9.85 3.68 -10.61
CA GLY A 35 -9.78 3.16 -9.28
C GLY A 35 -8.88 1.94 -9.38
N ILE A 36 -7.78 2.00 -8.66
CA ILE A 36 -6.90 0.86 -8.44
C ILE A 36 -7.75 -0.08 -7.56
N THR A 37 -8.73 -0.75 -8.16
CA THR A 37 -9.29 -1.96 -7.58
C THR A 37 -8.15 -2.94 -7.70
N LYS A 38 -7.39 -3.09 -6.61
CA LYS A 38 -6.48 -4.20 -6.41
C LYS A 38 -7.32 -5.46 -6.55
N THR A 39 -7.41 -5.99 -7.78
CA THR A 39 -8.06 -7.27 -8.05
C THR A 39 -7.29 -8.29 -7.23
N ILE A 40 -7.91 -8.73 -6.13
CA ILE A 40 -7.46 -9.90 -5.41
C ILE A 40 -7.70 -11.04 -6.39
N ALA A 41 -6.65 -11.49 -7.06
CA ALA A 41 -6.68 -12.77 -7.75
C ALA A 41 -7.10 -13.79 -6.68
N LEU A 42 -8.29 -14.37 -6.82
CA LEU A 42 -8.63 -15.57 -6.06
C LEU A 42 -7.60 -16.61 -6.49
N ALA A 43 -6.59 -16.81 -5.63
CA ALA A 43 -5.70 -17.94 -5.74
C ALA A 43 -6.60 -19.18 -5.83
N THR A 44 -6.40 -19.99 -6.87
CA THR A 44 -6.89 -21.37 -6.92
C THR A 44 -6.62 -21.96 -5.54
N SER A 45 -7.70 -22.27 -4.81
CA SER A 45 -7.64 -22.92 -3.52
C SER A 45 -6.94 -24.26 -3.73
N GLY A 46 -5.63 -24.28 -3.54
CA GLY A 46 -4.96 -25.50 -3.13
C GLY A 46 -5.66 -25.92 -1.85
N SER A 47 -6.23 -27.12 -1.84
CA SER A 47 -6.81 -27.69 -0.63
C SER A 47 -5.73 -27.74 0.46
N GLY A 48 -6.08 -27.29 1.67
CA GLY A 48 -5.19 -27.23 2.82
C GLY A 48 -4.98 -25.82 3.38
N PRO A 49 -4.14 -25.70 4.42
CA PRO A 49 -3.83 -24.43 5.04
C PRO A 49 -2.96 -23.56 4.12
N SER A 50 -3.27 -22.27 4.04
CA SER A 50 -2.53 -21.32 3.19
C SER A 50 -2.36 -19.99 3.90
N ILE A 51 -1.12 -19.54 4.02
CA ILE A 51 -0.77 -18.28 4.68
C ILE A 51 -0.59 -17.16 3.65
N TYR A 52 -1.17 -15.99 3.92
CA TYR A 52 -1.00 -14.78 3.13
C TYR A 52 -0.52 -13.64 4.01
N PHE A 53 0.52 -12.94 3.58
CA PHE A 53 1.00 -11.71 4.22
C PHE A 53 0.52 -10.48 3.44
N THR A 54 0.15 -9.42 4.14
CA THR A 54 -0.29 -8.16 3.51
C THR A 54 0.86 -7.43 2.82
N GLU A 55 2.07 -7.63 3.34
CA GLU A 55 3.34 -7.08 2.87
C GLU A 55 4.45 -8.12 3.10
N ASP A 56 5.48 -8.10 2.27
CA ASP A 56 6.59 -9.08 2.31
C ASP A 56 7.92 -8.47 2.78
N SER A 57 7.96 -7.15 2.95
CA SER A 57 9.16 -6.39 3.27
C SER A 57 8.80 -5.10 3.99
N TRP A 58 9.73 -4.64 4.84
CA TRP A 58 9.62 -3.38 5.56
C TRP A 58 10.98 -2.70 5.60
N ASP A 59 11.00 -1.39 5.36
CA ASP A 59 12.20 -0.56 5.48
C ASP A 59 12.05 0.34 6.71
N PHE A 60 12.94 0.15 7.68
CA PHE A 60 12.99 0.97 8.88
C PHE A 60 13.62 2.34 8.63
N GLY A 61 14.23 2.56 7.46
CA GLY A 61 14.93 3.80 7.13
C GLY A 61 16.23 3.95 7.92
N GLU A 62 16.50 5.19 8.34
CA GLU A 62 17.65 5.49 9.19
C GLU A 62 17.29 5.18 10.65
N ILE A 63 18.03 4.23 11.24
CA ILE A 63 17.90 3.82 12.63
C ILE A 63 19.11 4.37 13.38
N THR A 64 18.88 5.04 14.52
CA THR A 64 20.01 5.49 15.35
C THR A 64 20.53 4.34 16.22
N PRO A 65 21.82 4.32 16.58
CA PRO A 65 22.34 3.35 17.53
C PRO A 65 21.51 3.32 18.83
N ASP A 66 21.41 2.15 19.45
CA ASP A 66 20.64 1.87 20.67
C ASP A 66 19.11 1.92 20.51
N GLU A 67 18.58 2.11 19.29
CA GLU A 67 17.16 1.93 19.01
C GLU A 67 16.79 0.45 18.82
N LEU A 68 15.56 0.14 19.22
CA LEU A 68 14.90 -1.15 19.03
C LEU A 68 13.70 -0.99 18.09
N PRO A 69 13.91 -0.69 16.80
CA PRO A 69 12.80 -0.51 15.88
C PRO A 69 11.99 -1.81 15.74
N THR A 70 10.66 -1.66 15.72
CA THR A 70 9.71 -2.77 15.66
C THR A 70 8.74 -2.57 14.51
N HIS A 71 8.47 -3.64 13.76
CA HIS A 71 7.39 -3.69 12.77
C HIS A 71 6.47 -4.87 13.01
N ILE A 72 5.21 -4.76 12.59
CA ILE A 72 4.20 -5.81 12.72
C ILE A 72 3.70 -6.20 11.33
N PHE A 73 4.07 -7.40 10.89
CA PHE A 73 3.55 -8.01 9.69
C PHE A 73 2.22 -8.70 9.98
N LYS A 74 1.16 -8.29 9.30
CA LYS A 74 -0.14 -8.96 9.36
C LYS A 74 -0.22 -10.11 8.36
N PHE A 75 -0.68 -11.25 8.84
CA PHE A 75 -0.92 -12.43 8.01
C PHE A 75 -2.30 -13.04 8.25
N LYS A 76 -2.78 -13.79 7.27
CA LYS A 76 -4.11 -14.39 7.25
C LYS A 76 -4.05 -15.83 6.77
N ASN A 77 -4.87 -16.70 7.33
CA ASN A 77 -5.15 -17.99 6.73
C ASN A 77 -6.16 -17.83 5.60
N ILE A 78 -5.71 -17.93 4.35
CA ILE A 78 -6.54 -17.87 3.14
C ILE A 78 -6.87 -19.26 2.58
N GLY A 79 -6.46 -20.33 3.28
CA GLY A 79 -6.79 -21.71 2.95
C GLY A 79 -8.17 -22.13 3.46
N ASP A 80 -8.51 -23.39 3.23
CA ASP A 80 -9.77 -24.02 3.67
C ASP A 80 -9.61 -24.94 4.90
N GLU A 81 -8.37 -25.17 5.34
CA GLU A 81 -8.05 -25.91 6.57
C GLU A 81 -7.34 -25.03 7.63
N VAL A 82 -7.22 -25.56 8.85
CA VAL A 82 -6.55 -24.89 9.96
C VAL A 82 -5.04 -24.76 9.69
N LEU A 83 -4.54 -23.52 9.76
CA LEU A 83 -3.11 -23.20 9.68
C LEU A 83 -2.45 -23.30 11.06
N ILE A 84 -1.40 -24.13 11.16
CA ILE A 84 -0.58 -24.29 12.37
C ILE A 84 0.81 -23.69 12.14
N ILE A 85 1.14 -22.64 12.90
CA ILE A 85 2.43 -21.95 12.85
C ILE A 85 3.41 -22.65 13.80
N LYS A 86 4.49 -23.22 13.25
CA LYS A 86 5.54 -23.90 14.04
C LYS A 86 6.53 -22.92 14.69
N GLY A 87 6.69 -21.73 14.11
CA GLY A 87 7.63 -20.71 14.55
C GLY A 87 8.09 -19.85 13.36
N ALA A 88 8.86 -18.81 13.65
CA ALA A 88 9.53 -17.97 12.65
C ALA A 88 11.04 -18.27 12.70
N LYS A 89 11.70 -18.28 11.55
CA LYS A 89 13.15 -18.46 11.46
C LYS A 89 13.76 -17.20 10.91
N VAL A 90 14.81 -16.70 11.56
CA VAL A 90 15.46 -15.46 11.16
C VAL A 90 16.90 -15.73 10.77
N SER A 91 17.42 -14.96 9.81
CA SER A 91 18.81 -15.12 9.35
C SER A 91 19.85 -14.72 10.42
N CYS A 92 19.46 -13.97 11.45
CA CYS A 92 20.30 -13.65 12.61
C CYS A 92 19.45 -13.73 13.88
N GLU A 93 19.61 -14.83 14.64
CA GLU A 93 18.84 -15.08 15.88
C GLU A 93 19.17 -14.10 17.01
N SER A 94 20.34 -13.46 16.99
CA SER A 94 20.71 -12.44 17.99
C SER A 94 20.34 -11.01 17.58
N CYS A 95 20.11 -10.74 16.29
CA CYS A 95 19.83 -9.40 15.78
C CYS A 95 18.32 -9.15 15.62
N ILE A 96 17.52 -10.21 15.49
CA ILE A 96 16.09 -10.12 15.21
C ILE A 96 15.34 -10.96 16.22
N ASP A 97 14.39 -10.34 16.91
CA ASP A 97 13.46 -11.00 17.84
C ASP A 97 12.06 -11.11 17.20
N PRO A 98 11.68 -12.29 16.67
CA PRO A 98 10.36 -12.54 16.10
C PRO A 98 9.35 -13.05 17.13
N ILE A 99 8.21 -12.37 17.27
CA ILE A 99 7.10 -12.77 18.14
C ILE A 99 5.83 -12.97 17.32
N ILE A 100 5.21 -14.14 17.45
CA ILE A 100 3.98 -14.52 16.73
C ILE A 100 2.79 -14.44 17.68
N SER A 101 1.71 -13.76 17.30
CA SER A 101 0.53 -13.56 18.17
C SER A 101 -0.28 -14.83 18.40
N THR A 102 -0.37 -15.73 17.42
CA THR A 102 -1.09 -17.00 17.52
C THR A 102 -0.43 -18.12 16.72
N LYS A 103 -0.50 -19.35 17.25
CA LYS A 103 0.07 -20.56 16.60
C LYS A 103 -0.95 -21.37 15.80
N LYS A 104 -2.24 -21.02 15.89
CA LYS A 104 -3.34 -21.74 15.23
C LYS A 104 -4.34 -20.73 14.69
N LEU A 105 -4.69 -20.86 13.42
CA LEU A 105 -5.63 -20.00 12.72
C LEU A 105 -6.63 -20.84 11.93
N ASN A 106 -7.92 -20.67 12.19
CA ASN A 106 -8.98 -21.19 11.34
C ASN A 106 -8.98 -20.45 9.97
N PRO A 107 -9.63 -21.02 8.93
CA PRO A 107 -9.84 -20.33 7.67
C PRO A 107 -10.41 -18.92 7.87
N GLY A 108 -9.76 -17.92 7.27
CA GLY A 108 -10.16 -16.52 7.34
C GLY A 108 -9.68 -15.74 8.57
N GLU A 109 -9.07 -16.40 9.57
CA GLU A 109 -8.52 -15.71 10.74
C GLU A 109 -7.17 -15.04 10.43
N GLU A 110 -6.85 -13.99 11.19
CA GLU A 110 -5.65 -13.18 11.06
C GLU A 110 -4.74 -13.32 12.28
N GLY A 111 -3.43 -13.23 12.02
CA GLY A 111 -2.37 -13.22 13.01
C GLY A 111 -1.36 -12.13 12.72
N GLU A 112 -0.45 -11.93 13.66
CA GLU A 112 0.57 -10.88 13.63
C GLU A 112 1.94 -11.48 13.92
N LEU A 113 2.93 -11.09 13.11
CA LEU A 113 4.34 -11.37 13.31
C LEU A 113 5.03 -10.04 13.63
N LYS A 114 5.34 -9.83 14.90
CA LYS A 114 6.10 -8.69 15.38
C LYS A 114 7.59 -8.98 15.26
N ILE A 115 8.32 -8.09 14.60
CA ILE A 115 9.75 -8.17 14.39
C ILE A 115 10.40 -6.97 15.09
N THR A 116 11.25 -7.24 16.07
CA THR A 116 12.10 -6.22 16.69
C THR A 116 13.53 -6.43 16.22
N VAL A 117 14.18 -5.38 15.73
CA VAL A 117 15.59 -5.43 15.35
C VAL A 117 16.42 -4.86 16.48
N ASN A 118 17.41 -5.63 16.94
CA ASN A 118 18.45 -5.14 17.83
C ASN A 118 19.60 -4.59 16.98
N SER A 119 19.71 -3.26 16.95
CA SER A 119 20.70 -2.53 16.16
C SER A 119 22.08 -2.42 16.84
N LEU A 120 22.26 -2.99 18.05
CA LEU A 120 23.53 -2.97 18.76
C LEU A 120 24.65 -3.50 17.85
N ASP A 121 25.70 -2.69 17.69
CA ASP A 121 26.88 -2.93 16.84
C ASP A 121 26.63 -3.00 15.32
N MET A 122 25.45 -2.59 14.83
CA MET A 122 25.18 -2.52 13.38
C MET A 122 25.62 -1.17 12.80
N ILE A 123 26.62 -1.19 11.91
CA ILE A 123 27.12 0.01 11.22
C ILE A 123 26.90 -0.13 9.70
N GLY A 124 26.22 0.84 9.09
CA GLY A 124 25.96 0.88 7.65
C GLY A 124 24.65 0.23 7.21
N ARG A 125 24.48 -0.02 5.91
CA ARG A 125 23.24 -0.61 5.38
C ARG A 125 23.11 -2.08 5.76
N PHE A 126 21.91 -2.47 6.16
CA PHE A 126 21.60 -3.83 6.59
C PHE A 126 20.28 -4.31 6.00
N THR A 127 20.25 -5.58 5.58
CA THR A 127 19.04 -6.25 5.06
C THR A 127 19.03 -7.69 5.57
N LYS A 128 17.88 -8.13 6.12
CA LYS A 128 17.68 -9.50 6.61
C LYS A 128 16.40 -10.09 6.07
N ARG A 129 16.40 -11.42 5.94
CA ARG A 129 15.24 -12.22 5.57
C ARG A 129 14.75 -13.04 6.76
N ILE A 130 13.43 -13.15 6.86
CA ILE A 130 12.64 -13.82 7.90
C ILE A 130 11.70 -14.78 7.19
#